data_AF-A0A6J4SRF7-F1
#
_entry.id   AF-A0A6J4SRF7-F1
#
_cell.length_a   1.000
_cell.length_b   1.000
_cell.length_c   1.000
_cell.angle_alpha   90.00
_cell.angle_beta   90.00
_cell.angle_gamma   90.00
#
_symmetry.space_group_name_H-M   'P 1'
#
loop_
_entity.id
_entity.type
_entity.pdbx_description
1 polymer ?
#
loop_
_entity_poly.entity_id
_entity_poly.type
_entity_poly.pdbx_seq_one_letter_code
_entity_poly.pdbx_strand_id
1 'polypeptide(L)'
;MLTSLLISAMIGASSAEPINPDALALLDRDPQLHAWALKTSDENRDGWLTLYEAQAAVGRLKEVADGNKDGRVTVREFEEAKAFVAARWGVAPQPAR
;
A
#
# COMPACT_ATOMS: atom_id res chain seq x y z
N MET A 1 -3.97 -13.22 49.74
CA MET A 1 -4.12 -14.41 48.87
C MET A 1 -5.57 -14.40 48.42
N LEU A 2 -5.99 -14.11 47.19
CA LEU A 2 -5.37 -14.21 45.88
C LEU A 2 -6.14 -13.31 44.86
N THR A 3 -5.37 -12.69 43.97
CA THR A 3 -5.67 -12.36 42.54
C THR A 3 -6.94 -11.60 42.16
N SER A 4 -6.80 -10.28 41.97
CA SER A 4 -7.60 -9.52 40.99
C SER A 4 -7.01 -9.73 39.59
N LEU A 5 -7.79 -10.33 38.70
CA LEU A 5 -7.42 -10.51 37.29
C LEU A 5 -7.83 -9.25 36.52
N LEU A 6 -6.88 -8.37 36.22
CA LEU A 6 -7.06 -7.26 35.28
C LEU A 6 -7.00 -7.82 33.85
N ILE A 7 -8.16 -8.01 33.24
CA ILE A 7 -8.26 -8.26 31.79
C ILE A 7 -8.03 -6.92 31.11
N SER A 8 -6.80 -6.68 30.65
CA SER A 8 -6.55 -5.63 29.65
C SER A 8 -7.05 -6.17 28.31
N ALA A 9 -8.23 -5.72 27.87
CA ALA A 9 -8.65 -5.89 26.50
C ALA A 9 -7.86 -4.90 25.64
N MET A 10 -6.89 -5.41 24.88
CA MET A 10 -6.22 -4.67 23.82
C MET A 10 -7.31 -4.33 22.78
N ILE A 11 -7.80 -3.10 22.75
CA ILE A 11 -8.60 -2.61 21.62
C ILE A 11 -7.60 -2.35 20.50
N GLY A 12 -7.31 -3.39 19.72
CA GLY A 12 -6.72 -3.21 18.41
C GLY A 12 -7.75 -2.50 17.54
N ALA A 13 -7.70 -1.17 17.51
CA ALA A 13 -8.39 -0.40 16.50
C ALA A 13 -7.79 -0.78 15.14
N SER A 14 -8.36 -1.82 14.51
CA SER A 14 -8.29 -1.94 13.06
C SER A 14 -9.15 -0.81 12.52
N SER A 15 -8.57 0.38 12.40
CA SER A 15 -9.15 1.44 11.59
C SER A 15 -9.12 0.93 10.16
N ALA A 16 -10.20 0.27 9.73
CA ALA A 16 -10.44 0.02 8.32
C ALA A 16 -10.44 1.40 7.66
N GLU A 17 -9.34 1.75 6.97
CA GLU A 17 -9.29 2.97 6.19
C GLU A 17 -10.50 2.94 5.23
N PRO A 18 -11.24 4.06 5.10
CA PRO A 18 -12.33 4.13 4.14
C PRO A 18 -11.78 3.74 2.77
N ILE A 19 -12.49 2.84 2.07
CA ILE A 19 -12.09 2.38 0.74
C ILE A 19 -11.97 3.61 -0.16
N ASN A 20 -10.78 3.81 -0.72
CA ASN A 20 -10.54 4.86 -1.70
C ASN A 20 -11.14 4.41 -3.04
N PRO A 21 -12.21 5.04 -3.55
CA PRO A 21 -12.81 4.67 -4.82
C PRO A 21 -11.85 4.82 -6.01
N ASP A 22 -10.81 5.66 -5.85
CA ASP A 22 -9.80 5.93 -6.88
C ASP A 22 -8.55 5.05 -6.76
N ALA A 23 -8.53 4.04 -5.89
CA ALA A 23 -7.35 3.20 -5.67
C ALA A 23 -6.85 2.54 -6.96
N LEU A 24 -7.77 2.08 -7.81
CA LEU A 24 -7.43 1.51 -9.13
C LEU A 24 -6.78 2.57 -10.04
N ALA A 25 -7.41 3.73 -10.17
CA ALA A 25 -6.92 4.81 -11.03
C ALA A 25 -5.52 5.31 -10.62
N LEU A 26 -5.20 5.29 -9.32
CA LEU A 26 -3.87 5.65 -8.82
C LEU A 26 -2.80 4.66 -9.29
N LEU A 27 -3.11 3.37 -9.34
CA LEU A 27 -2.18 2.33 -9.78
C LEU A 27 -2.11 2.26 -11.31
N ASP A 28 -3.23 2.40 -12.02
CA ASP A 28 -3.31 2.34 -13.49
C ASP A 28 -2.58 3.50 -14.18
N ARG A 29 -2.46 4.65 -13.52
CA ARG A 29 -1.75 5.82 -14.06
C ARG A 29 -0.26 5.56 -14.27
N ASP A 30 0.32 4.62 -13.52
CA ASP A 30 1.74 4.29 -13.59
C ASP A 30 1.91 2.77 -13.81
N PRO A 31 2.34 2.34 -15.01
CA PRO A 31 2.49 0.91 -15.31
C PRO A 31 3.43 0.15 -14.37
N GLN A 32 4.40 0.85 -13.76
CA GLN A 32 5.33 0.24 -12.82
C GLN A 32 4.65 -0.02 -11.48
N LEU A 33 3.83 0.91 -11.00
CA LEU A 33 3.01 0.70 -9.80
C LEU A 33 1.94 -0.36 -10.03
N HIS A 34 1.29 -0.37 -11.20
CA HIS A 34 0.32 -1.41 -11.54
C HIS A 34 0.97 -2.80 -11.52
N ALA A 35 2.11 -2.98 -12.20
CA ALA A 35 2.83 -4.25 -12.22
C ALA A 35 3.34 -4.67 -10.83
N TRP A 36 3.78 -3.71 -10.00
CA TRP A 36 4.12 -3.98 -8.62
C TRP A 36 2.90 -4.43 -7.81
N ALA A 37 1.78 -3.73 -7.95
CA ALA A 37 0.54 -4.05 -7.22
C ALA A 37 -0.01 -5.43 -7.59
N LEU A 38 0.00 -5.81 -8.88
CA LEU A 38 -0.29 -7.18 -9.30
C LEU A 38 0.63 -8.18 -8.62
N LYS A 39 1.93 -7.89 -8.55
CA LYS A 39 2.88 -8.82 -7.92
C LYS A 39 2.66 -8.99 -6.41
N THR A 40 2.17 -7.97 -5.71
CA THR A 40 2.09 -7.97 -4.24
C THR A 40 0.70 -8.18 -3.67
N SER A 41 -0.34 -7.86 -4.44
CA SER A 41 -1.70 -7.71 -3.94
C SER A 41 -2.77 -8.39 -4.79
N ASP A 42 -2.45 -8.91 -5.99
CA ASP A 42 -3.35 -9.79 -6.75
C ASP A 42 -3.39 -11.17 -6.05
N GLU A 43 -4.39 -11.35 -5.18
CA GLU A 43 -4.51 -12.52 -4.33
C GLU A 43 -5.02 -13.72 -5.12
N ASN A 44 -5.95 -13.48 -6.05
CA ASN A 44 -6.57 -14.52 -6.87
C ASN A 44 -5.73 -14.88 -8.12
N ARG A 45 -4.71 -14.08 -8.44
CA ARG A 45 -3.77 -14.24 -9.56
C ARG A 45 -4.45 -14.27 -10.92
N ASP A 46 -5.50 -13.49 -11.07
CA ASP A 46 -6.22 -13.37 -12.35
C ASP A 46 -5.63 -12.32 -13.29
N GLY A 47 -4.62 -11.56 -12.82
CA GLY A 47 -3.94 -10.53 -13.59
C GLY A 47 -4.67 -9.18 -13.58
N TRP A 48 -5.71 -9.03 -12.78
CA TRP A 48 -6.45 -7.80 -12.56
C TRP A 48 -6.39 -7.43 -11.07
N LEU A 49 -6.64 -6.16 -10.79
CA LEU A 49 -6.83 -5.70 -9.41
C LEU A 49 -8.29 -5.40 -9.19
N THR A 50 -8.87 -6.01 -8.17
CA THR A 50 -10.12 -5.53 -7.60
C THR A 50 -9.88 -4.25 -6.80
N LEU A 51 -10.96 -3.52 -6.48
CA LEU A 51 -10.86 -2.32 -5.64
C LEU A 51 -10.23 -2.60 -4.27
N TYR A 52 -10.48 -3.79 -3.71
CA TYR A 52 -9.94 -4.19 -2.40
C TYR A 52 -8.44 -4.50 -2.47
N GLU A 53 -8.00 -5.18 -3.51
CA GLU A 53 -6.57 -5.47 -3.74
C GLU A 53 -5.79 -4.19 -4.05
N ALA A 54 -6.38 -3.31 -4.87
CA ALA A 54 -5.84 -1.99 -5.14
C ALA A 54 -5.74 -1.14 -3.87
N GLN A 55 -6.77 -1.13 -3.02
CA GLN A 55 -6.73 -0.45 -1.72
C GLN A 55 -5.57 -0.97 -0.86
N ALA A 56 -5.38 -2.29 -0.80
CA ALA A 56 -4.29 -2.88 -0.03
C ALA A 56 -2.91 -2.54 -0.61
N ALA A 57 -2.78 -2.45 -1.94
CA ALA A 57 -1.55 -1.99 -2.59
C ALA A 57 -1.28 -0.50 -2.29
N VAL A 58 -2.28 0.38 -2.44
CA VAL A 58 -2.14 1.82 -2.16
C VAL A 58 -1.79 2.07 -0.69
N GLY A 59 -2.38 1.33 0.25
CA GLY A 59 -2.03 1.40 1.68
C GLY A 59 -0.55 1.11 1.92
N ARG A 60 -0.03 0.01 1.33
CA ARG A 60 1.40 -0.33 1.41
C ARG A 60 2.29 0.72 0.76
N LEU A 61 1.86 1.28 -0.38
CA LEU A 61 2.61 2.36 -1.03
C LEU A 61 2.69 3.61 -0.16
N LYS A 62 1.59 3.97 0.51
CA LYS A 62 1.53 5.08 1.47
C LYS A 62 2.46 4.84 2.66
N GLU A 63 2.49 3.62 3.22
CA GLU A 63 3.40 3.27 4.32
C GLU A 63 4.89 3.39 3.91
N VAL A 64 5.21 3.06 2.66
CA VAL A 64 6.56 3.22 2.11
C VAL A 64 6.87 4.69 1.82
N ALA A 65 5.89 5.46 1.34
CA ALA A 65 6.08 6.84 0.92
C ALA A 65 6.11 7.84 2.08
N ASP A 66 5.28 7.66 3.11
CA ASP A 66 5.22 8.52 4.30
C ASP A 66 6.43 8.27 5.23
N GLY A 67 7.63 8.55 4.71
CA GLY A 67 8.90 8.26 5.38
C GLY A 67 9.13 9.15 6.60
N ASN A 68 8.59 10.38 6.58
CA ASN A 68 8.65 11.29 7.72
C ASN A 68 7.52 11.05 8.76
N LYS A 69 6.54 10.19 8.43
CA LYS A 69 5.42 9.79 9.29
C LYS A 69 4.54 10.96 9.72
N ASP A 70 4.35 11.94 8.84
CA ASP A 70 3.47 13.07 9.09
C ASP A 70 2.02 12.82 8.66
N GLY A 71 1.76 11.63 8.09
CA GLY A 71 0.44 11.20 7.62
C GLY A 71 0.09 11.73 6.23
N ARG A 72 1.00 12.43 5.56
CA ARG A 72 0.86 12.93 4.19
C ARG A 72 1.93 12.31 3.32
N VAL A 73 1.71 12.38 2.02
CA VAL A 73 2.69 11.97 1.03
C VAL A 73 2.91 13.14 0.10
N THR A 74 4.13 13.70 0.13
CA THR A 74 4.55 14.72 -0.83
C THR A 74 4.86 14.09 -2.18
N VAL A 75 4.91 14.91 -3.24
CA VAL A 75 5.32 14.44 -4.58
C VAL A 75 6.71 13.81 -4.55
N ARG A 76 7.65 14.39 -3.80
CA ARG A 76 9.00 13.85 -3.66
C ARG A 76 8.99 12.47 -3.01
N GLU A 77 8.29 12.32 -1.89
CA GLU A 77 8.15 11.05 -1.18
C GLU A 77 7.48 9.97 -2.05
N PHE A 78 6.47 10.35 -2.83
CA PHE A 78 5.83 9.45 -3.76
C PHE A 78 6.79 8.94 -4.84
N GLU A 79 7.59 9.82 -5.46
CA GLU A 79 8.57 9.42 -6.48
C GLU A 79 9.71 8.58 -5.88
N GLU A 80 10.17 8.89 -4.67
CA GLU A 80 11.14 8.07 -3.95
C GLU A 80 10.59 6.67 -3.63
N ALA A 81 9.33 6.58 -3.21
CA ALA A 81 8.65 5.31 -2.99
C ALA A 81 8.51 4.50 -4.27
N LYS A 82 8.12 5.14 -5.38
CA LYS A 82 8.06 4.51 -6.71
C LYS A 82 9.40 3.90 -7.11
N ALA A 83 10.48 4.67 -6.99
CA ALA A 83 11.82 4.20 -7.31
C ALA A 83 12.24 3.03 -6.40
N PHE A 84 11.92 3.13 -5.10
CA PHE A 84 12.18 2.07 -4.14
C PHE A 84 11.43 0.77 -4.48
N VAL A 85 10.13 0.85 -4.80
CA VAL A 85 9.35 -0.35 -5.15
C VAL A 85 9.80 -0.96 -6.49
N ALA A 86 10.21 -0.13 -7.47
CA ALA A 86 10.83 -0.60 -8.71
C ALA A 86 12.04 -1.50 -8.42
N ALA A 87 12.98 -0.94 -7.67
CA ALA A 87 14.27 -1.56 -7.39
C ALA A 87 14.11 -2.82 -6.55
N ARG A 88 13.24 -2.77 -5.54
CA ARG A 88 13.04 -3.86 -4.57
C ARG A 88 12.29 -5.06 -5.16
N TRP A 89 11.33 -4.83 -6.07
CA TRP A 89 10.50 -5.89 -6.66
C TRP A 89 10.89 -6.27 -8.09
N GLY A 90 11.93 -5.65 -8.64
CA GLY A 90 12.42 -5.95 -9.99
C GLY A 90 11.42 -5.57 -11.08
N VAL A 91 10.52 -4.62 -10.79
CA VAL A 91 9.68 -3.99 -11.80
C VAL A 91 10.51 -2.86 -12.36
N ALA A 92 11.36 -3.16 -13.35
CA ALA A 92 12.26 -2.16 -13.91
C ALA A 92 11.45 -0.95 -14.42
N PRO A 93 11.93 0.29 -14.21
CA PRO A 93 11.33 1.45 -14.86
C PRO A 93 11.33 1.18 -16.37
N GLN A 94 10.14 1.20 -16.98
CA GLN A 94 10.07 1.12 -18.44
C GLN A 94 10.82 2.34 -18.99
N PRO A 95 11.77 2.16 -19.92
CA PRO A 95 12.41 3.32 -20.55
C PRO A 95 11.32 4.16 -21.18
N ALA A 96 11.34 5.48 -20.91
CA ALA A 96 10.46 6.43 -21.57
C ALA A 96 10.58 6.22 -23.08
N ARG A 97 9.46 5.93 -23.73
CA ARG A 97 9.40 5.60 -25.16
C ARG A 97 9.61 6.82 -26.02
#